data_AF-A0A3N5RYQ2-F1
#
_entry.id   AF-A0A3N5RYQ2-F1
#
_cell.length_a   1.000
_cell.length_b   1.000
_cell.length_c   1.000
_cell.angle_alpha   90.00
_cell.angle_beta   90.00
_cell.angle_gamma   90.00
#
_symmetry.space_group_name_H-M   'P 1'
#
loop_
_entity.id
_entity.type
_entity.pdbx_description
1 polymer ?
#
loop_
_entity_poly.entity_id
_entity_poly.type
_entity_poly.pdbx_seq_one_letter_code
_entity_poly.pdbx_strand_id
1 'polypeptide(L)'
;MSAQPFSEPAAPPSNPQFATDLARFGPPESGVSPPAVSLADAQAYCRRLATGHYENFPVVSFLLPRSLHQHFYNVYSWCRWADDLGDEVGDRARSLELLAWWREEIEACYAGHTSHPVLVALAETIARF
;
A
#
# COMPACT_ATOMS: atom_id res chain seq x y z
N MET A 1 27.48 -34.90 9.37
CA MET A 1 27.05 -34.11 8.20
C MET A 1 25.55 -33.86 8.34
N SER A 2 25.16 -32.77 8.98
CA SER A 2 23.74 -32.35 9.00
C SER A 2 23.44 -31.59 7.73
N ALA A 3 22.53 -32.11 6.91
CA ALA A 3 21.99 -31.41 5.76
C ALA A 3 21.16 -30.22 6.25
N GLN A 4 21.51 -29.02 5.80
CA GLN A 4 20.68 -27.82 5.94
C GLN A 4 19.41 -28.02 5.10
N PRO A 5 18.21 -27.65 5.58
CA PRO A 5 17.02 -27.71 4.74
C PRO A 5 17.16 -26.67 3.63
N PHE A 6 16.93 -27.11 2.40
CA PHE A 6 16.80 -26.24 1.24
C PHE A 6 15.58 -25.34 1.51
N SER A 7 15.81 -24.03 1.71
CA SER A 7 14.71 -23.06 1.72
C SER A 7 14.00 -23.16 0.37
N GLU A 8 12.72 -23.52 0.36
CA GLU A 8 11.88 -23.43 -0.83
C GLU A 8 11.95 -22.00 -1.38
N PRO A 9 12.05 -21.81 -2.71
CA PRO A 9 11.90 -20.48 -3.28
C PRO A 9 10.49 -19.98 -2.94
N ALA A 10 10.42 -18.76 -2.40
CA ALA A 10 9.15 -18.10 -2.11
C ALA A 10 8.23 -18.19 -3.35
N ALA A 11 6.98 -18.59 -3.13
CA ALA A 11 5.99 -18.62 -4.20
C ALA A 11 5.91 -17.24 -4.87
N PRO A 12 5.82 -17.15 -6.21
CA PRO A 12 5.64 -15.86 -6.87
C PRO A 12 4.36 -15.19 -6.35
N PRO A 13 4.35 -13.87 -6.18
CA PRO A 13 3.16 -13.15 -5.72
C PRO A 13 1.99 -13.45 -6.67
N SER A 14 0.86 -13.86 -6.10
CA SER A 14 -0.40 -14.04 -6.82
C SER A 14 -0.88 -12.75 -7.47
N ASN A 15 -0.45 -11.59 -6.96
CA ASN A 15 -0.76 -10.27 -7.49
C ASN A 15 0.45 -9.62 -8.20
N PRO A 16 0.57 -9.75 -9.54
CA PRO A 16 1.68 -9.14 -10.28
C PRO A 16 1.67 -7.60 -10.25
N GLN A 17 0.50 -7.00 -10.03
CA GLN A 17 0.40 -5.55 -9.85
C GLN A 17 1.04 -5.12 -8.53
N PHE A 18 0.83 -5.87 -7.44
CA PHE A 18 1.45 -5.57 -6.16
C PHE A 18 2.98 -5.66 -6.23
N ALA A 19 3.54 -6.69 -6.86
CA ALA A 19 4.99 -6.79 -7.05
C ALA A 19 5.58 -5.58 -7.79
N THR A 20 4.87 -5.10 -8.81
CA THR A 20 5.25 -3.90 -9.58
C THR A 20 5.16 -2.64 -8.73
N ASP A 21 4.10 -2.50 -7.95
CA ASP A 21 3.88 -1.35 -7.07
C ASP A 21 4.88 -1.34 -5.91
N LEU A 22 5.19 -2.49 -5.32
CA LEU A 22 6.21 -2.64 -4.27
C LEU A 22 7.60 -2.28 -4.78
N ALA A 23 7.97 -2.70 -5.99
CA ALA A 23 9.24 -2.31 -6.59
C ALA A 23 9.33 -0.80 -6.87
N ARG A 24 8.19 -0.13 -7.09
CA ARG A 24 8.15 1.29 -7.43
C ARG A 24 8.03 2.21 -6.20
N PHE A 25 7.23 1.80 -5.22
CA PHE A 25 6.83 2.63 -4.09
C PHE A 25 7.23 2.05 -2.73
N GLY A 26 7.79 0.84 -2.71
CA GLY A 26 8.33 0.22 -1.51
C GLY A 26 9.53 0.97 -0.91
N PRO A 27 10.13 0.43 0.15
CA PRO A 27 11.26 1.07 0.81
C PRO A 27 12.42 1.27 -0.17
N PRO A 28 13.04 2.47 -0.18
CA PRO A 28 14.13 2.74 -1.11
C PRO A 28 15.38 1.94 -0.75
N GLU A 29 15.81 1.04 -1.63
CA GLU A 29 17.02 0.20 -1.38
C GLU A 29 18.32 1.03 -1.26
N SER A 30 18.34 2.23 -1.85
CA SER A 30 19.53 3.09 -1.96
C SER A 30 19.38 4.46 -1.27
N GLY A 31 18.33 4.68 -0.47
CA GLY A 31 18.06 5.97 0.17
C GLY A 31 17.65 7.10 -0.78
N VAL A 32 17.33 6.79 -2.04
CA VAL A 32 16.81 7.77 -3.00
C VAL A 32 15.31 7.93 -2.76
N SER A 33 14.88 9.13 -2.38
CA SER A 33 13.44 9.43 -2.26
C SER A 33 12.75 9.21 -3.61
N PRO A 34 11.60 8.50 -3.65
CA PRO A 34 10.82 8.37 -4.86
C PRO A 34 10.36 9.76 -5.35
N PRO A 35 10.11 9.91 -6.66
CA PRO A 35 9.68 11.18 -7.23
C PRO A 35 8.39 11.65 -6.56
N ALA A 36 8.28 12.97 -6.33
CA ALA A 36 7.10 13.57 -5.73
C ALA A 36 5.84 13.23 -6.54
N VAL A 37 4.83 12.69 -5.86
CA VAL A 37 3.53 12.34 -6.47
C VAL A 37 2.55 13.48 -6.22
N SER A 38 1.85 13.95 -7.25
CA SER A 38 0.81 14.97 -7.09
C SER A 38 -0.39 14.39 -6.32
N LEU A 39 -1.13 15.23 -5.58
CA LEU A 39 -2.34 14.79 -4.89
C LEU A 39 -3.36 14.15 -5.84
N ALA A 40 -3.49 14.69 -7.07
CA ALA A 40 -4.41 14.16 -8.07
C ALA A 40 -4.00 12.74 -8.52
N ASP A 41 -2.71 12.50 -8.77
CA ASP A 41 -2.20 11.18 -9.16
C ASP A 41 -2.30 10.18 -8.00
N ALA A 42 -2.03 10.63 -6.78
CA ALA A 42 -2.18 9.85 -5.56
C ALA A 42 -3.64 9.41 -5.35
N GLN A 43 -4.60 10.32 -5.50
CA GLN A 43 -6.02 10.01 -5.41
C GLN A 43 -6.48 9.07 -6.52
N ALA A 44 -5.97 9.25 -7.75
CA ALA A 44 -6.25 8.36 -8.87
C ALA A 44 -5.67 6.95 -8.65
N TYR A 45 -4.49 6.85 -8.06
CA TYR A 45 -3.88 5.59 -7.63
C TYR A 45 -4.78 4.88 -6.61
N CYS A 46 -5.16 5.55 -5.52
CA CYS A 46 -6.03 4.97 -4.48
C CYS A 46 -7.38 4.52 -5.04
N ARG A 47 -7.97 5.33 -5.92
CA ARG A 47 -9.22 4.97 -6.59
C ARG A 47 -9.05 3.70 -7.43
N ARG A 48 -8.01 3.61 -8.25
CA ARG A 48 -7.73 2.43 -9.09
C ARG A 48 -7.49 1.19 -8.23
N LEU A 49 -6.74 1.31 -7.15
CA LEU A 49 -6.47 0.21 -6.23
C LEU A 49 -7.77 -0.28 -5.56
N ALA A 50 -8.59 0.66 -5.08
CA ALA A 50 -9.84 0.34 -4.40
C ALA A 50 -10.94 -0.20 -5.32
N THR A 51 -10.98 0.22 -6.59
CA THR A 51 -11.94 -0.29 -7.58
C THR A 51 -11.37 -1.42 -8.44
N GLY A 52 -10.15 -1.89 -8.15
CA GLY A 52 -9.51 -3.00 -8.86
C GLY A 52 -10.25 -4.31 -8.63
N HIS A 53 -9.95 -5.33 -9.44
CA HIS A 53 -10.58 -6.65 -9.36
C HIS A 53 -10.21 -7.37 -8.06
N TYR A 54 -10.91 -7.07 -6.98
CA TYR A 54 -11.30 -7.97 -5.88
C TYR A 54 -12.33 -7.18 -5.05
N GLU A 55 -13.47 -7.82 -4.81
CA GLU A 55 -14.59 -7.37 -3.97
C GLU A 55 -15.62 -6.41 -4.55
N ASN A 56 -16.85 -6.59 -4.06
CA ASN A 56 -18.07 -5.88 -4.44
C ASN A 56 -18.06 -4.40 -3.98
N PHE A 57 -17.00 -3.64 -4.29
CA PHE A 57 -16.87 -2.21 -4.00
C PHE A 57 -18.08 -1.36 -4.44
N PRO A 58 -18.79 -1.69 -5.54
CA PRO A 58 -20.03 -0.99 -5.89
C PRO A 58 -21.09 -1.02 -4.77
N VAL A 59 -21.12 -2.07 -3.94
CA VAL A 59 -22.13 -2.24 -2.88
C VAL A 59 -21.85 -1.31 -1.69
N VAL A 60 -20.60 -1.24 -1.23
CA VAL A 60 -20.20 -0.35 -0.12
C VAL A 60 -20.30 1.12 -0.56
N SER A 61 -19.95 1.42 -1.81
CA SER A 61 -20.02 2.77 -2.38
C SER A 61 -21.44 3.28 -2.58
N PHE A 62 -22.42 2.40 -2.80
CA PHE A 62 -23.82 2.79 -2.97
C PHE A 62 -24.42 3.38 -1.69
N LEU A 63 -23.95 2.96 -0.52
CA LEU A 63 -24.42 3.43 0.79
C LEU A 63 -23.71 4.72 1.26
N LEU A 64 -22.57 5.06 0.67
CA LEU A 64 -21.77 6.24 1.02
C LEU A 64 -22.13 7.45 0.12
N PRO A 65 -22.30 8.66 0.68
CA PRO A 65 -22.37 9.89 -0.10
C PRO A 65 -21.18 10.03 -1.06
N ARG A 66 -21.44 10.50 -2.29
CA ARG A 66 -20.41 10.63 -3.36
C ARG A 66 -19.19 11.45 -2.93
N SER A 67 -19.37 12.44 -2.06
CA SER A 67 -18.29 13.27 -1.53
C SER A 67 -17.30 12.52 -0.64
N LEU A 68 -17.69 11.37 -0.07
CA LEU A 68 -16.85 10.56 0.81
C LEU A 68 -16.12 9.44 0.09
N HIS A 69 -16.50 9.13 -1.15
CA HIS A 69 -15.89 8.02 -1.91
C HIS A 69 -14.37 8.15 -2.01
N GLN A 70 -13.84 9.34 -2.31
CA GLN A 70 -12.39 9.53 -2.41
C GLN A 70 -11.67 9.26 -1.09
N HIS A 71 -12.20 9.78 0.01
CA HIS A 71 -11.63 9.55 1.34
C HIS A 71 -11.65 8.06 1.71
N PHE A 72 -12.74 7.38 1.37
CA PHE A 72 -12.86 5.94 1.57
C PHE A 72 -11.84 5.15 0.72
N TYR A 73 -11.63 5.50 -0.55
CA TYR A 73 -10.59 4.89 -1.38
C TYR A 73 -9.20 5.06 -0.78
N ASN A 74 -8.91 6.23 -0.20
CA ASN A 74 -7.61 6.53 0.40
C ASN A 74 -7.36 5.63 1.63
N VAL A 75 -8.34 5.51 2.52
CA VAL A 75 -8.26 4.65 3.71
C VAL A 75 -8.17 3.18 3.32
N TYR A 76 -9.04 2.72 2.42
CA TYR A 76 -9.03 1.34 1.93
C TYR A 76 -7.68 0.97 1.32
N SER A 77 -7.09 1.86 0.52
CA SER A 77 -5.79 1.64 -0.11
C SER A 77 -4.67 1.45 0.90
N TRP A 78 -4.74 2.11 2.06
CA TRP A 78 -3.77 1.93 3.14
C TRP A 78 -3.89 0.54 3.79
N CYS A 79 -5.12 0.08 4.07
CA CYS A 79 -5.36 -1.26 4.58
C CYS A 79 -4.92 -2.32 3.56
N ARG A 80 -5.28 -2.14 2.28
CA ARG A 80 -4.95 -3.09 1.22
C ARG A 80 -3.45 -3.32 1.07
N TRP A 81 -2.64 -2.26 1.19
CA TRP A 81 -1.19 -2.36 1.20
C TRP A 81 -0.69 -3.18 2.39
N ALA A 82 -1.25 -3.00 3.59
CA ALA A 82 -0.87 -3.82 4.75
C ALA A 82 -1.19 -5.30 4.53
N ASP A 83 -2.35 -5.62 3.95
CA ASP A 83 -2.73 -7.00 3.62
C ASP A 83 -1.79 -7.60 2.56
N ASP A 84 -1.51 -6.88 1.47
CA ASP A 84 -0.59 -7.34 0.42
C ASP A 84 0.83 -7.59 0.97
N LEU A 85 1.35 -6.74 1.86
CA LEU A 85 2.65 -6.95 2.49
C LEU A 85 2.69 -8.22 3.37
N GLY A 86 1.54 -8.61 3.94
CA GLY A 86 1.39 -9.83 4.73
C GLY A 86 1.26 -11.09 3.87
N ASP A 87 0.45 -11.03 2.81
CA ASP A 87 0.01 -12.21 2.07
C ASP A 87 0.87 -12.52 0.83
N GLU A 88 1.40 -11.51 0.14
CA GLU A 88 1.99 -11.65 -1.20
C GLU A 88 3.53 -11.73 -1.20
N VAL A 89 4.20 -11.41 -0.09
CA VAL A 89 5.67 -11.36 0.00
C VAL A 89 6.30 -12.76 0.09
N GLY A 90 5.56 -13.76 0.58
CA GLY A 90 6.00 -15.17 0.63
C GLY A 90 7.08 -15.51 1.66
N ASP A 91 7.80 -14.53 2.22
CA ASP A 91 8.71 -14.69 3.36
C ASP A 91 8.25 -13.88 4.57
N ARG A 92 8.01 -14.59 5.69
CA ARG A 92 7.53 -13.99 6.94
C ARG A 92 8.50 -12.94 7.50
N ALA A 93 9.81 -13.18 7.43
CA ALA A 93 10.78 -12.22 7.96
C ALA A 93 10.73 -10.92 7.16
N ARG A 94 10.76 -11.03 5.83
CA ARG A 94 10.59 -9.89 4.94
C ARG A 94 9.25 -9.17 5.10
N SER A 95 8.14 -9.88 5.25
CA SER A 95 6.83 -9.27 5.52
C SER A 95 6.85 -8.41 6.79
N LEU A 96 7.47 -8.89 7.88
CA LEU A 96 7.57 -8.13 9.12
C LEU A 96 8.41 -6.86 8.96
N GLU A 97 9.51 -6.91 8.20
CA GLU A 97 10.31 -5.73 7.87
C GLU A 97 9.50 -4.71 7.07
N LEU A 98 8.77 -5.17 6.04
CA LEU A 98 7.96 -4.32 5.19
C LEU A 98 6.77 -3.70 5.94
N LEU A 99 6.13 -4.45 6.83
CA LEU A 99 5.07 -3.93 7.71
C LEU A 99 5.62 -2.93 8.74
N ALA A 100 6.86 -3.12 9.21
CA ALA A 100 7.51 -2.14 10.07
C ALA A 100 7.77 -0.83 9.33
N TRP A 101 8.30 -0.91 8.09
CA TRP A 101 8.45 0.24 7.20
C TRP A 101 7.10 0.92 6.93
N TRP A 102 6.05 0.15 6.64
CA TRP A 102 4.73 0.71 6.35
C TRP A 102 4.13 1.48 7.54
N ARG A 103 4.41 1.01 8.76
CA ARG A 103 4.08 1.74 9.99
C ARG A 103 4.88 3.03 10.11
N GLU A 104 6.17 3.03 9.81
CA GLU A 104 6.99 4.25 9.83
C GLU A 104 6.51 5.29 8.81
N GLU A 105 6.06 4.86 7.63
CA GLU A 105 5.49 5.76 6.61
C GLU A 105 4.23 6.49 7.13
N ILE A 106 3.31 5.79 7.81
CA ILE A 106 2.11 6.46 8.34
C ILE A 106 2.44 7.42 9.50
N GLU A 107 3.43 7.11 10.33
CA GLU A 107 3.93 8.06 11.35
C GLU A 107 4.58 9.29 10.71
N ALA A 108 5.37 9.09 9.64
CA ALA A 108 5.94 10.20 8.88
C ALA A 108 4.85 11.08 8.24
N CYS A 109 3.75 10.47 7.79
CA CYS A 109 2.58 11.19 7.28
C CYS A 109 1.98 12.13 8.33
N TYR A 110 1.79 11.65 9.58
CA TYR A 110 1.35 12.52 10.69
C TYR A 110 2.36 13.62 11.03
N ALA A 111 3.65 13.38 10.78
CA ALA A 111 4.70 14.39 10.92
C ALA A 111 4.83 15.34 9.70
N GLY A 112 3.94 15.25 8.70
CA GLY A 112 3.92 16.11 7.52
C GLY A 112 4.87 15.69 6.39
N HIS A 113 5.44 14.49 6.47
CA HIS A 113 6.34 13.94 5.44
C HIS A 113 5.67 12.74 4.75
N THR A 114 5.33 12.88 3.47
CA THR A 114 4.71 11.79 2.69
C THR A 114 5.34 11.65 1.32
N SER A 115 5.81 10.45 1.00
CA SER A 115 6.35 10.09 -0.31
C SER A 115 5.51 9.05 -1.03
N HIS A 116 4.88 8.14 -0.30
CA HIS A 116 4.05 7.10 -0.87
C HIS A 116 2.72 7.65 -1.42
N PRO A 117 2.26 7.28 -2.63
CA PRO A 117 1.02 7.81 -3.22
C PRO A 117 -0.20 7.62 -2.30
N VAL A 118 -0.32 6.46 -1.64
CA VAL A 118 -1.42 6.23 -0.69
C VAL A 118 -1.38 7.22 0.46
N LEU A 119 -0.20 7.54 0.99
CA LEU A 119 -0.08 8.45 2.13
C LEU A 119 -0.26 9.91 1.73
N VAL A 120 0.19 10.31 0.53
CA VAL A 120 -0.10 11.64 -0.04
C VAL A 120 -1.62 11.86 -0.11
N ALA A 121 -2.38 10.87 -0.58
CA ALA A 121 -3.84 10.98 -0.63
C ALA A 121 -4.50 10.87 0.76
N LEU A 122 -3.95 10.05 1.65
CA LEU A 122 -4.46 9.85 2.99
C LEU A 122 -4.24 11.07 3.88
N ALA A 123 -3.12 11.80 3.72
CA ALA A 123 -2.84 13.04 4.45
C ALA A 123 -3.97 14.08 4.31
N GLU A 124 -4.49 14.26 3.10
CA GLU A 124 -5.66 15.12 2.85
C GLU A 124 -6.92 14.63 3.59
N THR A 125 -7.06 13.31 3.75
CA THR A 125 -8.19 12.74 4.49
C THR A 125 -8.04 12.95 5.99
N ILE A 126 -6.84 12.75 6.53
CA ILE A 126 -6.49 13.02 7.93
C ILE A 126 -6.66 14.51 8.25
N ALA A 127 -6.25 15.42 7.37
CA ALA A 127 -6.39 16.86 7.60
C ALA A 127 -7.86 17.32 7.64
N ARG A 128 -8.77 16.59 6.99
CA ARG A 128 -10.17 16.97 6.84
C ARG A 128 -11.06 16.48 8.00
N PHE A 129 -10.71 15.40 8.69
CA PHE A 129 -11.55 14.71 9.68
C PHE A 129 -10.80 14.50 10.99
#